data_AF-A0A7Z7AY07-F1
#
_entry.id   AF-A0A7Z7AY07-F1
#
_cell.length_a   1.000
_cell.length_b   1.000
_cell.length_c   1.000
_cell.angle_alpha   90.00
_cell.angle_beta   90.00
_cell.angle_gamma   90.00
#
_symmetry.space_group_name_H-M   'P 1'
#
loop_
_entity.id
_entity.type
_entity.pdbx_description
1 polymer ?
#
loop_
_entity_poly.entity_id
_entity_poly.type
_entity_poly.pdbx_seq_one_letter_code
_entity_poly.pdbx_strand_id
1 'polypeptide(L)'
;MEFREISDEQWKFIKPRLPPQPITGRKRADDRKVINGILFVLITGCRWGDMPVIYGSRATAWRRLKWWSEEGVWNKIMESLRDSAYQ
;
A
#
# COMPACT_ATOMS: atom_id res chain seq x y z
N MET A 1 3.36 17.73 -5.41
CA MET A 1 3.13 16.51 -6.21
C MET A 1 1.68 16.10 -6.02
N GLU A 2 0.96 15.83 -7.11
CA GLU A 2 -0.42 15.35 -7.04
C GLU A 2 -0.41 13.83 -6.79
N PHE A 3 -1.14 13.38 -5.77
CA PHE A 3 -1.33 11.95 -5.52
C PHE A 3 -2.39 11.39 -6.47
N ARG A 4 -2.09 10.24 -7.09
CA ARG A 4 -3.05 9.43 -7.84
C ARG A 4 -3.11 8.03 -7.26
N GLU A 5 -4.33 7.51 -7.10
CA GLU A 5 -4.54 6.15 -6.62
C GLU A 5 -4.04 5.12 -7.64
N ILE A 6 -3.68 3.94 -7.11
CA ILE A 6 -3.28 2.79 -7.93
C ILE A 6 -4.41 2.38 -8.87
N SER A 7 -4.11 2.31 -10.17
CA SER A 7 -5.05 1.83 -11.19
C SER A 7 -5.32 0.32 -11.06
N ASP A 8 -6.39 -0.18 -11.68
CA ASP A 8 -6.68 -1.62 -11.68
C ASP A 8 -5.57 -2.44 -12.35
N GLU A 9 -4.88 -1.88 -13.34
CA GLU A 9 -3.77 -2.52 -14.03
C GLU A 9 -2.55 -2.65 -13.11
N GLN A 10 -2.15 -1.55 -12.46
CA GLN A 10 -1.09 -1.56 -11.47
C GLN A 10 -1.42 -2.52 -10.31
N TRP A 11 -2.68 -2.57 -9.89
CA TRP A 11 -3.12 -3.46 -8.83
C TRP A 11 -2.94 -4.94 -9.18
N LYS A 12 -3.14 -5.34 -10.45
CA LYS A 12 -2.91 -6.72 -10.91
C LYS A 12 -1.45 -7.15 -10.72
N PHE A 13 -0.50 -6.24 -10.87
CA PHE A 13 0.92 -6.53 -10.62
C PHE A 13 1.26 -6.57 -9.14
N ILE A 14 0.62 -5.75 -8.31
CA ILE A 14 0.89 -5.68 -6.87
C ILE A 14 0.32 -6.89 -6.12
N LYS A 15 -0.95 -7.23 -6.39
CA LYS A 15 -1.71 -8.21 -5.60
C LYS A 15 -0.99 -9.55 -5.37
N PRO A 16 -0.32 -10.16 -6.38
CA PRO A 16 0.38 -11.44 -6.20
C PRO A 16 1.61 -11.39 -5.28
N ARG A 17 2.18 -10.20 -5.06
CA ARG A 17 3.39 -10.02 -4.24
C ARG A 17 3.08 -9.79 -2.76
N LEU A 18 1.80 -9.61 -2.43
CA LEU A 18 1.36 -9.43 -1.06
C LEU A 18 1.33 -10.77 -0.32
N PRO A 19 1.70 -10.79 0.97
CA PRO A 19 1.55 -12.00 1.78
C PRO A 19 0.06 -12.39 1.83
N PRO A 20 -0.26 -13.70 1.86
CA PRO A 20 -1.64 -14.16 1.87
C PRO A 20 -2.41 -13.62 3.08
N GLN A 21 -3.73 -13.50 2.93
CA GLN A 21 -4.60 -13.17 4.05
C GLN A 21 -4.52 -14.28 5.10
N PRO A 22 -4.57 -13.96 6.40
CA PRO A 22 -4.57 -14.97 7.44
C PRO A 22 -5.78 -15.89 7.26
N ILE A 23 -5.54 -17.20 7.38
CA ILE A 23 -6.55 -18.25 7.20
C ILE A 23 -7.52 -18.26 8.40
N THR A 24 -7.04 -17.89 9.58
CA THR A 24 -7.80 -17.87 10.84
C THR A 24 -7.76 -16.49 11.48
N GLY A 25 -8.79 -16.19 12.29
CA GLY A 25 -8.91 -14.91 13.00
C GLY A 25 -9.48 -13.77 12.14
N ARG A 26 -9.24 -12.53 12.58
CA ARG A 26 -9.77 -11.33 11.91
C ARG A 26 -9.07 -11.10 10.57
N LYS A 27 -9.85 -11.06 9.49
CA LYS A 27 -9.35 -10.68 8.15
C LYS A 27 -8.64 -9.32 8.22
N ARG A 28 -7.52 -9.19 7.52
CA ARG A 28 -6.79 -7.92 7.48
C ARG A 28 -7.60 -6.88 6.70
N ALA A 29 -7.28 -5.61 6.94
CA ALA A 29 -7.81 -4.50 6.16
C ALA A 29 -7.50 -4.69 4.67
N ASP A 30 -8.34 -4.10 3.82
CA ASP A 30 -8.16 -4.06 2.37
C ASP A 30 -6.76 -3.53 2.03
N ASP A 31 -5.94 -4.41 1.44
CA ASP A 31 -4.54 -4.10 1.18
C ASP A 31 -4.40 -2.99 0.13
N ARG A 32 -5.32 -2.86 -0.83
CA ARG A 32 -5.27 -1.79 -1.85
C ARG A 32 -5.49 -0.43 -1.20
N LYS A 33 -6.51 -0.33 -0.34
CA LYS A 33 -6.79 0.90 0.41
C LYS A 33 -5.61 1.29 1.29
N VAL A 34 -5.03 0.32 2.00
CA VAL A 34 -3.87 0.55 2.86
C VAL A 34 -2.67 1.04 2.04
N ILE A 35 -2.39 0.44 0.88
CA ILE A 35 -1.28 0.87 0.02
C ILE A 35 -1.54 2.28 -0.54
N ASN A 36 -2.75 2.59 -1.01
CA ASN A 36 -3.11 3.94 -1.44
C ASN A 36 -2.91 4.97 -0.32
N GLY A 37 -3.28 4.62 0.92
CA GLY A 37 -3.02 5.48 2.09
C GLY A 37 -1.54 5.70 2.38
N ILE A 38 -0.72 4.65 2.30
CA ILE A 38 0.73 4.75 2.44
C ILE A 38 1.31 5.64 1.35
N LEU A 39 0.97 5.38 0.08
CA LEU A 39 1.46 6.15 -1.07
C LEU A 39 1.03 7.62 -0.98
N PHE A 40 -0.19 7.91 -0.54
CA PHE A 40 -0.66 9.27 -0.31
C PHE A 40 0.27 10.02 0.64
N VAL A 41 0.57 9.43 1.80
CA VAL A 41 1.45 10.05 2.80
C VAL A 41 2.87 10.22 2.24
N LEU A 42 3.41 9.20 1.57
CA LEU A 42 4.77 9.25 1.03
C LEU A 42 4.94 10.23 -0.13
N ILE A 43 3.96 10.35 -1.03
CA ILE A 43 4.02 11.25 -2.20
C ILE A 43 3.72 12.70 -1.81
N THR A 44 2.76 12.92 -0.91
CA THR A 44 2.40 14.28 -0.47
C THR A 44 3.33 14.81 0.61
N GLY A 45 4.05 13.93 1.33
CA GLY A 45 4.88 14.29 2.48
C GLY A 45 4.07 14.75 3.70
N CYS A 46 2.75 14.53 3.72
CA CYS A 46 1.91 14.95 4.84
C CYS A 46 2.18 14.09 6.08
N ARG A 47 1.63 14.50 7.23
CA ARG A 47 1.68 13.66 8.43
C ARG A 47 0.71 12.48 8.25
N TRP A 48 0.99 11.37 8.91
CA TRP A 48 0.06 10.23 8.98
C TRP A 48 -1.32 10.63 9.50
N GLY A 49 -1.39 11.64 10.39
CA GLY A 49 -2.64 12.22 10.90
C GLY A 49 -3.54 12.83 9.82
N ASP A 50 -2.94 13.30 8.72
CA ASP A 50 -3.64 13.97 7.63
C ASP A 50 -4.05 12.99 6.51
N MET A 51 -3.71 11.70 6.64
CA MET A 51 -4.12 10.66 5.70
C MET A 51 -5.65 10.55 5.64
N PRO A 52 -6.26 10.54 4.44
CA PRO A 52 -7.70 10.39 4.27
C PRO A 52 -8.26 9.10 4.88
N VAL A 53 -9.39 9.21 5.57
CA VAL A 53 -10.04 8.08 6.27
C VAL A 53 -10.55 6.99 5.32
N ILE A 54 -10.77 7.32 4.05
CA ILE A 54 -11.17 6.37 3.00
C ILE A 54 -10.16 5.24 2.79
N TYR A 55 -8.88 5.49 3.12
CA TYR A 55 -7.79 4.50 3.06
C TYR A 55 -7.69 3.64 4.33
N GLY A 56 -8.54 3.90 5.32
CA GLY A 56 -8.62 3.15 6.56
C GLY A 56 -7.75 3.71 7.68
N SER A 57 -7.36 2.84 8.61
CA SER A 57 -6.65 3.26 9.83
C SER A 57 -5.20 3.66 9.53
N ARG A 58 -4.84 4.89 9.93
CA ARG A 58 -3.49 5.46 9.88
C ARG A 58 -2.45 4.60 10.56
N ALA A 59 -2.79 4.08 11.75
CA ALA A 59 -1.93 3.18 12.51
C ALA A 59 -1.74 1.83 11.80
N THR A 60 -2.75 1.36 11.06
CA THR A 60 -2.60 0.16 10.23
C THR A 60 -1.70 0.42 9.03
N ALA A 61 -1.86 1.55 8.34
CA ALA A 61 -1.03 1.93 7.21
C ALA A 61 0.44 2.05 7.61
N TRP A 62 0.74 2.79 8.69
CA TRP A 62 2.12 2.92 9.18
C TRP A 62 2.74 1.58 9.59
N ARG A 63 2.03 0.76 10.39
CA ARG A 63 2.52 -0.57 10.78
C ARG A 63 2.76 -1.46 9.56
N ARG A 64 1.90 -1.37 8.55
CA ARG A 64 2.03 -2.17 7.34
C ARG A 64 3.23 -1.74 6.51
N LEU A 65 3.46 -0.44 6.34
CA LEU A 65 4.67 0.06 5.70
C LEU A 65 5.92 -0.46 6.42
N LYS A 66 5.95 -0.35 7.75
CA LYS A 66 7.08 -0.83 8.56
C LYS A 66 7.34 -2.33 8.33
N TRP A 67 6.36 -3.18 8.58
CA TRP A 67 6.52 -4.63 8.45
C TRP A 67 6.84 -5.06 7.02
N TRP A 68 6.17 -4.50 6.01
CA TRP A 68 6.49 -4.86 4.63
C TRP A 68 7.84 -4.35 4.18
N SER A 69 8.35 -3.26 4.75
CA SER A 69 9.72 -2.82 4.47
C SER A 69 10.73 -3.77 5.09
N GLU A 70 10.52 -4.19 6.33
CA GLU A 70 11.36 -5.16 7.04
C GLU A 70 11.40 -6.53 6.32
N GLU A 71 10.25 -6.99 5.82
CA GLU A 71 10.11 -8.25 5.08
C GLU A 71 10.48 -8.14 3.58
N GLY A 72 10.89 -6.95 3.12
CA GLY A 72 11.22 -6.68 1.70
C GLY A 72 10.02 -6.73 0.73
N VAL A 73 8.80 -6.96 1.23
CA VAL A 73 7.54 -6.91 0.45
C VAL A 73 7.33 -5.53 -0.16
N TRP A 74 7.63 -4.47 0.59
CA TRP A 74 7.45 -3.10 0.12
C TRP A 74 8.33 -2.80 -1.11
N ASN A 75 9.57 -3.29 -1.13
CA ASN A 75 10.47 -3.13 -2.27
C ASN A 75 9.88 -3.82 -3.52
N LYS A 76 9.37 -5.04 -3.38
CA LYS A 76 8.70 -5.78 -4.47
C LYS A 76 7.48 -5.04 -5.01
N ILE A 77 6.70 -4.38 -4.13
CA ILE A 77 5.55 -3.55 -4.54
C ILE A 77 6.05 -2.36 -5.37
N MET A 78 7.08 -1.66 -4.90
CA MET A 78 7.64 -0.49 -5.60
C MET A 78 8.26 -0.87 -6.96
N GLU A 79 8.92 -2.01 -7.06
CA GLU A 79 9.40 -2.57 -8.33
C GLU A 79 8.24 -2.84 -9.29
N SER A 80 7.14 -3.43 -8.80
CA SER A 80 5.96 -3.70 -9.63
C SER A 80 5.31 -2.43 -10.19
N LEU A 81 5.26 -1.39 -9.37
CA LEU A 81 4.73 -0.08 -9.77
C LEU A 81 5.63 0.59 -10.80
N ARG A 82 6.95 0.41 -10.66
CA ARG A 82 7.94 0.89 -11.62
C ARG A 82 7.77 0.19 -12.96
N ASP A 83 7.68 -1.14 -12.98
CA ASP A 83 7.52 -1.93 -14.20
C ASP A 83 6.23 -1.55 -14.94
N SER A 84 5.14 -1.36 -14.21
CA SER A 84 3.85 -0.92 -14.78
C SER A 84 3.87 0.51 -15.32
N ALA A 85 4.84 1.35 -14.95
CA ALA A 85 4.95 2.72 -15.45
C ALA A 85 5.82 2.83 -16.72
N TYR A 86 6.57 1.78 -17.06
CA TYR A 86 7.44 1.71 -18.24
C TYR A 86 6.87 0.81 -19.36
N GLN A 87 5.71 0.19 -19.15
CA GLN A 87 4.90 -0.46 -20.20
C GLN A 87 3.86 0.50 -20.74
#